data_AF-D2MMV9-F1
#
_entry.id   AF-D2MMV9-F1
#
_cell.length_a   1.000
_cell.length_b   1.000
_cell.length_c   1.000
_cell.angle_alpha   90.00
_cell.angle_beta   90.00
_cell.angle_gamma   90.00
#
_symmetry.space_group_name_H-M   'P 1'
#
loop_
_entity.id
_entity.type
_entity.pdbx_description
1 polymer ?
#
loop_
_entity_poly.entity_id
_entity_poly.type
_entity_poly.pdbx_seq_one_letter_code
_entity_poly.pdbx_strand_id
1 'polypeptide(L)'
;MGFFIADLLFYLATLGCFIATLFVYFQLVKAVKKHRDVPMWMYKMGHAFKARGPDYYESITDSVALFEVYVFLVAFLLANVFVVAIIYQKNHSLPASIYLCFKYEFVIVVAMRLLGTLSKLVLVLLSRKINWFKKTENQLWSSHFYASSNAVLGMIFMTFFFLLLTVNLTGVPAKPLEVTVAKSRIVIGSTKASELLKDGFQFTKKTRDKEIKKEADSEIRNKRNDHFYYGELMELVRDGKSYGTVSVTPKSKDTDKLKDCVITYYSIHAENNQIKEVQIENKAISTLTYDDFKNKN
;
A
#
# COMPACT_ATOMS: atom_id res chain seq x y z
N MET A 1 -19.01 11.75 -2.12
CA MET A 1 -19.14 10.94 -3.35
C MET A 1 -18.04 11.23 -4.38
N GLY A 2 -17.64 12.48 -4.61
CA GLY A 2 -16.59 12.81 -5.60
C GLY A 2 -15.22 12.13 -5.37
N PHE A 3 -14.72 12.11 -4.13
CA PHE A 3 -13.46 11.43 -3.78
C PHE A 3 -13.50 9.92 -4.09
N PHE A 4 -14.60 9.25 -3.72
CA PHE A 4 -14.78 7.81 -4.00
C PHE A 4 -14.82 7.47 -5.51
N ILE A 5 -15.41 8.34 -6.34
CA ILE A 5 -15.42 8.16 -7.80
C ILE A 5 -14.03 8.34 -8.39
N ALA A 6 -13.28 9.35 -7.91
CA ALA A 6 -11.90 9.55 -8.33
C ALA A 6 -11.03 8.34 -7.97
N ASP A 7 -11.11 7.84 -6.74
CA ASP A 7 -10.39 6.65 -6.28
C ASP A 7 -10.68 5.44 -7.19
N LEU A 8 -11.96 5.19 -7.47
CA LEU A 8 -12.38 4.09 -8.35
C LEU A 8 -11.80 4.23 -9.76
N LEU A 9 -11.79 5.43 -10.32
CA LEU A 9 -11.21 5.68 -11.65
C LEU A 9 -9.70 5.39 -11.69
N PHE A 10 -8.95 5.75 -10.64
CA PHE A 10 -7.51 5.45 -10.56
C PHE A 10 -7.24 3.95 -10.42
N TYR A 11 -8.04 3.23 -9.65
CA TYR A 11 -7.98 1.77 -9.60
C TYR A 11 -8.26 1.13 -10.97
N LEU A 12 -9.29 1.59 -11.67
CA LEU A 12 -9.62 1.12 -13.02
C LEU A 12 -8.51 1.44 -14.02
N ALA A 13 -7.91 2.64 -13.94
CA ALA A 13 -6.79 3.03 -14.79
C ALA A 13 -5.56 2.15 -14.54
N THR A 14 -5.22 1.88 -13.28
CA THR A 14 -4.11 0.98 -12.91
C THR A 14 -4.34 -0.43 -13.45
N LEU A 15 -5.55 -0.96 -13.28
CA LEU A 15 -5.92 -2.27 -13.82
C LEU A 15 -5.86 -2.30 -15.35
N GLY A 16 -6.38 -1.27 -16.02
CA GLY A 16 -6.32 -1.12 -17.47
C GLY A 16 -4.88 -1.09 -17.99
N CYS A 17 -4.00 -0.33 -17.33
CA CYS A 17 -2.58 -0.31 -17.66
C CYS A 17 -1.91 -1.66 -17.43
N PHE A 18 -2.23 -2.37 -16.34
CA PHE A 18 -1.69 -3.71 -16.08
C PHE A 18 -2.10 -4.71 -17.18
N ILE A 19 -3.38 -4.73 -17.56
CA ILE A 19 -3.90 -5.58 -18.64
C ILE A 19 -3.21 -5.22 -19.97
N ALA A 20 -3.06 -3.93 -20.28
CA ALA A 20 -2.35 -3.47 -21.47
C ALA A 20 -0.88 -3.91 -21.47
N THR A 21 -0.18 -3.88 -20.33
CA THR A 21 1.19 -4.38 -20.18
C THR A 21 1.27 -5.87 -20.50
N LEU A 22 0.37 -6.69 -19.95
CA LEU A 22 0.30 -8.11 -20.26
C LEU A 22 0.03 -8.36 -21.75
N PHE A 23 -0.90 -7.61 -22.34
CA PHE A 23 -1.21 -7.70 -23.77
C PHE A 23 0.02 -7.44 -24.65
N VAL A 24 0.76 -6.36 -24.37
CA VAL A 24 1.98 -5.98 -25.13
C VAL A 24 3.07 -7.03 -24.94
N TYR A 25 3.26 -7.54 -23.72
CA TYR A 25 4.19 -8.64 -23.44
C TYR A 25 3.85 -9.90 -24.25
N PHE A 26 2.59 -10.35 -24.23
CA PHE A 26 2.20 -11.54 -24.99
C PHE A 26 2.31 -11.34 -26.50
N GLN A 27 2.11 -10.13 -27.01
CA GLN A 27 2.36 -9.82 -28.42
C GLN A 27 3.84 -10.00 -28.78
N LEU A 28 4.77 -9.53 -27.94
CA LEU A 28 6.20 -9.75 -28.12
C LEU A 28 6.54 -11.25 -28.12
N VAL A 29 6.07 -11.99 -27.10
CA VAL A 29 6.30 -13.45 -26.99
C VAL A 29 5.78 -14.18 -28.23
N LYS A 30 4.57 -13.85 -28.69
CA LYS A 30 3.96 -14.47 -29.88
C LYS A 30 4.70 -14.11 -31.17
N ALA A 31 5.20 -12.89 -31.29
CA ALA A 31 5.96 -12.44 -32.45
C ALA A 31 7.29 -13.19 -32.57
N VAL A 32 8.05 -13.25 -31.48
CA VAL A 32 9.34 -13.98 -31.41
C VAL A 32 9.15 -15.47 -31.68
N LYS A 33 8.16 -16.12 -31.04
CA LYS A 33 7.88 -17.56 -31.27
C LYS A 33 7.48 -17.88 -32.71
N LYS A 34 6.92 -16.92 -33.43
CA LYS A 34 6.49 -17.08 -34.84
C LYS A 34 7.50 -16.54 -35.84
N HIS A 35 8.69 -16.12 -35.38
CA HIS A 35 9.72 -15.49 -36.21
C HIS A 35 9.17 -14.35 -37.08
N ARG A 36 8.31 -13.51 -36.48
CA ARG A 36 7.67 -12.37 -37.15
C ARG A 36 7.86 -11.11 -36.32
N ASP A 37 7.73 -9.96 -36.98
CA ASP A 37 7.72 -8.68 -36.30
C ASP A 37 6.46 -8.45 -35.46
N VAL A 38 6.63 -7.63 -34.44
CA VAL A 38 5.52 -7.07 -33.68
C VAL A 38 4.74 -6.06 -34.53
N PRO A 39 3.47 -5.78 -34.22
CA PRO A 39 2.71 -4.76 -34.93
C PRO A 39 3.39 -3.38 -34.87
N MET A 40 3.25 -2.60 -35.93
CA MET A 40 3.87 -1.27 -36.06
C MET A 40 3.55 -0.31 -34.91
N TRP A 41 2.34 -0.39 -34.34
CA TRP A 41 1.97 0.44 -33.18
C TRP A 41 2.83 0.14 -31.95
N MET A 42 3.32 -1.10 -31.81
CA MET A 42 4.16 -1.51 -30.69
C MET A 42 5.57 -0.94 -30.84
N TYR A 43 6.11 -0.90 -32.06
CA TYR A 43 7.36 -0.18 -32.34
C TYR A 43 7.23 1.31 -32.04
N LYS A 44 6.16 1.96 -32.54
CA LYS A 44 5.89 3.37 -32.24
C LYS A 44 5.83 3.65 -30.73
N MET A 45 5.22 2.75 -29.97
CA MET A 45 5.18 2.84 -28.52
C MET A 45 6.57 2.69 -27.89
N GLY A 46 7.39 1.75 -28.38
CA GLY A 46 8.78 1.60 -27.97
C GLY A 46 9.63 2.85 -28.21
N HIS A 47 9.50 3.47 -29.39
CA HIS A 47 10.16 4.73 -29.71
C HIS A 47 9.63 5.91 -28.88
N ALA A 48 8.33 5.92 -28.54
CA ALA A 48 7.74 6.94 -27.68
C ALA A 48 8.29 6.88 -26.25
N PHE A 49 8.59 5.69 -25.73
CA PHE A 49 9.17 5.48 -24.41
C PHE A 49 10.70 5.68 -24.36
N LYS A 50 11.24 6.55 -25.20
CA LYS A 50 12.64 6.99 -25.11
C LYS A 50 12.81 8.11 -24.09
N ALA A 51 13.99 8.18 -23.50
CA ALA A 51 14.41 9.35 -22.73
C ALA A 51 14.60 10.56 -23.66
N ARG A 52 14.72 11.77 -23.08
CA ARG A 52 14.98 12.99 -23.86
C ARG A 52 16.28 12.83 -24.65
N GLY A 53 16.21 12.92 -25.98
CA GLY A 53 17.37 12.80 -26.85
C GLY A 53 17.07 12.19 -28.22
N PRO A 54 18.12 11.99 -29.04
CA PRO A 54 18.05 11.25 -30.30
C PRO A 54 17.49 9.83 -30.11
N ASP A 55 16.79 9.34 -31.13
CA ASP A 55 16.22 8.01 -31.14
C ASP A 55 17.29 7.00 -31.56
N TYR A 56 17.67 6.13 -30.64
CA TYR A 56 18.60 5.04 -30.91
C TYR A 56 17.90 3.68 -30.94
N TYR A 57 16.58 3.65 -30.74
CA TYR A 57 15.84 2.40 -30.77
C TYR A 57 15.67 1.95 -32.22
N GLU A 58 15.75 0.65 -32.43
CA GLU A 58 15.60 0.01 -33.72
C GLU A 58 14.32 -0.84 -33.71
N SER A 59 13.58 -0.77 -34.81
CA SER A 59 12.34 -1.54 -35.02
C SER A 59 12.66 -2.99 -35.38
N ILE A 60 13.26 -3.71 -34.44
CA ILE A 60 13.68 -5.11 -34.57
C ILE A 60 12.92 -5.96 -33.54
N THR A 61 12.49 -7.15 -33.96
CA THR A 61 11.92 -8.19 -33.08
C THR A 61 12.68 -9.49 -33.27
N ASP A 62 13.43 -9.90 -32.24
CA ASP A 62 14.16 -11.16 -32.21
C ASP A 62 14.11 -11.80 -30.81
N SER A 63 14.78 -12.95 -30.65
CA SER A 63 14.88 -13.64 -29.36
C SER A 63 15.61 -12.83 -28.30
N VAL A 64 16.54 -11.95 -28.70
CA VAL A 64 17.31 -11.10 -27.79
C VAL A 64 16.41 -10.01 -27.20
N ALA A 65 15.53 -9.40 -27.98
CA ALA A 65 14.54 -8.43 -27.50
C ALA A 65 13.63 -9.03 -26.41
N LEU A 66 13.21 -10.30 -26.57
CA LEU A 66 12.43 -10.98 -25.53
C LEU A 66 13.29 -11.35 -24.31
N PHE A 67 14.54 -11.73 -24.53
CA PHE A 67 15.48 -12.02 -23.45
C PHE A 67 15.73 -10.79 -22.56
N GLU A 68 15.83 -9.58 -23.13
CA GLU A 68 15.93 -8.34 -22.36
C GLU A 68 14.76 -8.15 -21.39
N VAL A 69 13.53 -8.42 -21.87
CA VAL A 69 12.33 -8.34 -21.04
C VAL A 69 12.38 -9.39 -19.92
N TYR A 70 12.82 -10.62 -20.21
CA TYR A 70 12.95 -11.67 -19.20
C TYR A 70 13.96 -11.32 -18.12
N VAL A 71 15.15 -10.84 -18.51
CA VAL A 71 16.18 -10.41 -17.56
C VAL A 71 15.63 -9.29 -16.66
N PHE A 72 14.92 -8.32 -17.25
CA PHE A 72 14.29 -7.26 -16.48
C PHE A 72 13.27 -7.80 -15.47
N LEU A 73 12.36 -8.69 -15.90
CA LEU A 73 11.32 -9.25 -15.02
C LEU A 73 11.90 -10.09 -13.88
N VAL A 74 12.91 -10.91 -14.15
CA VAL A 74 13.59 -11.70 -13.12
C VAL A 74 14.31 -10.79 -12.13
N ALA A 75 15.08 -9.82 -12.63
CA ALA A 75 15.79 -8.89 -11.77
C ALA A 75 14.83 -8.00 -10.96
N PHE A 76 13.69 -7.64 -11.53
CA PHE A 76 12.62 -6.91 -10.85
C PHE A 76 11.98 -7.72 -9.72
N LEU A 77 11.72 -9.01 -9.93
CA LEU A 77 11.24 -9.92 -8.89
C LEU A 77 12.27 -10.05 -7.76
N LEU A 78 13.55 -10.21 -8.09
CA LEU A 78 14.62 -10.29 -7.09
C LEU A 78 14.77 -8.98 -6.30
N ALA A 79 14.68 -7.82 -6.97
CA ALA A 79 14.72 -6.51 -6.32
C ALA A 79 13.58 -6.36 -5.30
N ASN A 80 12.37 -6.80 -5.66
CA ASN A 80 11.22 -6.80 -4.76
C ASN A 80 11.45 -7.68 -3.52
N VAL A 81 11.91 -8.92 -3.71
CA VAL A 81 12.23 -9.82 -2.59
C VAL A 81 13.28 -9.20 -1.67
N PHE A 82 14.30 -8.57 -2.24
CA PHE A 82 15.36 -7.90 -1.49
C PHE A 82 14.86 -6.69 -0.70
N VAL A 83 14.03 -5.83 -1.29
CA VAL A 83 13.44 -4.67 -0.61
C VAL A 83 12.52 -5.10 0.53
N VAL A 84 11.67 -6.11 0.31
CA VAL A 84 10.82 -6.69 1.38
C VAL A 84 11.67 -7.20 2.54
N ALA A 85 12.77 -7.91 2.26
CA ALA A 85 13.66 -8.43 3.29
C ALA A 85 14.31 -7.31 4.12
N ILE A 86 14.79 -6.23 3.48
CA ILE A 86 15.37 -5.06 4.17
C ILE A 86 14.33 -4.38 5.07
N ILE A 87 13.11 -4.17 4.57
CA ILE A 87 12.05 -3.52 5.35
C ILE A 87 11.60 -4.42 6.51
N TYR A 88 11.54 -5.73 6.28
CA TYR A 88 11.18 -6.70 7.30
C TYR A 88 12.15 -6.71 8.48
N GLN A 89 13.46 -6.58 8.21
CA GLN A 89 14.47 -6.47 9.27
C GLN A 89 14.25 -5.26 10.19
N LYS A 90 13.60 -4.19 9.71
CA LYS A 90 13.31 -2.99 10.50
C LYS A 90 11.97 -3.07 11.24
N ASN A 91 10.94 -3.59 10.57
CA ASN A 91 9.56 -3.52 11.06
C ASN A 91 9.06 -4.79 11.75
N HIS A 92 9.76 -5.93 11.60
CA HIS A 92 9.37 -7.25 12.09
C HIS A 92 7.93 -7.70 11.72
N SER A 93 7.32 -7.05 10.73
CA SER A 93 5.96 -7.32 10.27
C SER A 93 5.97 -7.51 8.77
N LEU A 94 5.69 -8.74 8.34
CA LEU A 94 5.66 -9.12 6.92
C LEU A 94 4.56 -8.37 6.15
N PRO A 95 3.32 -8.23 6.65
CA PRO A 95 2.30 -7.43 5.97
C PRO A 95 2.71 -5.97 5.78
N ALA A 96 3.31 -5.34 6.80
CA ALA A 96 3.78 -3.96 6.70
C ALA A 96 4.95 -3.82 5.71
N SER A 97 5.80 -4.84 5.58
CA SER A 97 6.95 -4.84 4.69
C SER A 97 6.54 -4.98 3.22
N ILE A 98 5.60 -5.90 2.93
CA ILE A 98 5.00 -6.04 1.61
C ILE A 98 4.29 -4.75 1.22
N TYR A 99 3.51 -4.18 2.15
CA TYR A 99 2.81 -2.93 1.94
C TYR A 99 3.74 -1.77 1.57
N LEU A 100 4.83 -1.59 2.32
CA LEU A 100 5.80 -0.56 2.02
C LEU A 100 6.55 -0.82 0.71
N CYS A 101 6.81 -2.08 0.35
CA CYS A 101 7.38 -2.42 -0.95
C CYS A 101 6.50 -1.92 -2.10
N PHE A 102 5.19 -2.19 -2.06
CA PHE A 102 4.23 -1.68 -3.05
C PHE A 102 4.22 -0.14 -3.15
N LYS A 103 4.49 0.56 -2.05
CA LYS A 103 4.60 2.03 -2.05
C LYS A 103 5.87 2.50 -2.80
N TYR A 104 6.97 1.76 -2.69
CA TYR A 104 8.24 2.07 -3.35
C TYR A 104 8.37 1.47 -4.76
N GLU A 105 7.38 0.70 -5.21
CA GLU A 105 7.44 -0.08 -6.45
C GLU A 105 7.83 0.75 -7.68
N PHE A 106 7.26 1.94 -7.83
CA PHE A 106 7.61 2.83 -8.94
C PHE A 106 9.08 3.26 -8.88
N VAL A 107 9.61 3.54 -7.69
CA VAL A 107 11.03 3.90 -7.51
C VAL A 107 11.93 2.72 -7.87
N ILE A 108 11.55 1.50 -7.48
CA ILE A 108 12.26 0.27 -7.86
C ILE A 108 12.31 0.16 -9.40
N VAL A 109 11.19 0.34 -10.09
CA VAL A 109 11.12 0.28 -11.56
C VAL A 109 12.00 1.35 -12.22
N VAL A 110 11.97 2.59 -11.72
CA VAL A 110 12.83 3.68 -12.20
C VAL A 110 14.31 3.34 -12.03
N ALA A 111 14.70 2.88 -10.84
CA ALA A 111 16.08 2.49 -10.55
C ALA A 111 16.55 1.35 -11.45
N MET A 112 15.72 0.33 -11.63
CA MET A 112 15.98 -0.81 -12.51
C MET A 112 16.16 -0.39 -13.97
N ARG A 113 15.31 0.53 -14.46
CA ARG A 113 15.46 1.08 -15.83
C ARG A 113 16.77 1.84 -16.00
N LEU A 114 17.12 2.70 -15.05
CA LEU A 114 18.38 3.44 -15.08
C LEU A 114 19.58 2.48 -15.07
N LEU A 115 19.59 1.52 -14.14
CA LEU A 115 20.62 0.49 -14.06
C LEU A 115 20.75 -0.32 -15.37
N GLY A 116 19.63 -0.73 -15.97
CA GLY A 116 19.64 -1.46 -17.24
C GLY A 116 20.19 -0.64 -18.41
N THR A 117 19.86 0.65 -18.49
CA THR A 117 20.44 1.53 -19.53
C THR A 117 21.94 1.75 -19.32
N LEU A 118 22.37 1.98 -18.08
CA LEU A 118 23.78 2.15 -17.73
C LEU A 118 24.58 0.87 -17.99
N SER A 119 24.06 -0.30 -17.62
CA SER A 119 24.74 -1.57 -17.86
C SER A 119 24.94 -1.82 -19.35
N LYS A 120 23.95 -1.49 -20.17
CA LYS A 120 24.05 -1.62 -21.64
C LYS A 120 25.08 -0.66 -22.23
N LEU A 121 25.13 0.60 -21.77
CA LEU A 121 26.15 1.56 -22.19
C LEU A 121 27.56 1.09 -21.81
N VAL A 122 27.75 0.59 -20.59
CA VAL A 122 29.04 0.05 -20.13
C VAL A 122 29.45 -1.16 -20.97
N LEU A 123 28.52 -2.07 -21.27
CA LEU A 123 28.76 -3.23 -22.13
C LEU A 123 29.22 -2.83 -23.54
N VAL A 124 28.55 -1.86 -24.18
CA VAL A 124 28.93 -1.34 -25.50
C VAL A 124 30.32 -0.69 -25.48
N LEU A 125 30.65 0.03 -24.40
CA LEU A 125 31.98 0.63 -24.25
C LEU A 125 33.07 -0.42 -24.03
N LEU A 126 32.79 -1.47 -23.26
CA LEU A 126 33.72 -2.58 -23.01
C LEU A 126 33.91 -3.45 -24.26
N SER A 127 32.86 -3.74 -25.02
CA SER A 127 32.95 -4.57 -26.23
C SER A 127 33.81 -3.93 -27.33
N ARG A 128 33.89 -2.59 -27.37
CA ARG A 128 34.81 -1.84 -28.24
C ARG A 128 36.28 -2.01 -27.87
N LYS A 129 36.61 -2.28 -26.60
CA LYS A 129 38.00 -2.42 -26.12
C LYS A 129 38.46 -3.87 -25.98
N ILE A 130 37.54 -4.81 -25.72
CA ILE A 130 37.89 -6.17 -25.29
C ILE A 130 37.24 -7.20 -26.22
N ASN A 131 38.07 -7.90 -27.01
CA ASN A 131 37.64 -8.90 -28.00
C ASN A 131 36.81 -10.07 -27.42
N TRP A 132 36.97 -10.40 -26.15
CA TRP A 132 36.16 -11.43 -25.48
C TRP A 132 34.68 -11.02 -25.38
N PHE A 133 34.39 -9.76 -25.01
CA PHE A 133 33.03 -9.23 -24.96
C PHE A 133 32.36 -9.15 -26.34
N LYS A 134 33.15 -8.93 -27.39
CA LYS A 134 32.68 -8.92 -28.79
C LYS A 134 32.14 -10.29 -29.24
N LYS A 135 32.67 -11.40 -28.69
CA LYS A 135 32.18 -12.76 -28.97
C LYS A 135 30.86 -13.05 -28.25
N THR A 136 30.69 -12.53 -27.04
CA THR A 136 29.48 -12.69 -26.20
C THR A 136 28.33 -11.80 -26.67
N GLU A 137 28.63 -10.63 -27.28
CA GLU A 137 27.66 -9.72 -27.91
C GLU A 137 26.82 -10.46 -28.97
N ASN A 138 27.48 -11.24 -29.83
CA ASN A 138 26.80 -11.97 -30.92
C ASN A 138 25.94 -13.16 -30.45
N GLN A 139 26.03 -13.61 -29.19
CA GLN A 139 25.32 -14.79 -28.70
C GLN A 139 24.29 -14.53 -27.60
N LEU A 140 24.48 -13.50 -26.77
CA LEU A 140 23.65 -13.29 -25.58
C LEU A 140 23.11 -11.85 -25.44
N TRP A 141 23.75 -10.86 -26.06
CA TRP A 141 23.47 -9.44 -25.84
C TRP A 141 23.77 -8.60 -27.08
N SER A 142 22.75 -8.08 -27.76
CA SER A 142 22.98 -7.18 -28.89
C SER A 142 23.25 -5.74 -28.45
N SER A 143 24.10 -5.03 -29.19
CA SER A 143 24.25 -3.57 -29.07
C SER A 143 23.01 -2.79 -29.55
N HIS A 144 22.07 -3.43 -30.26
CA HIS A 144 20.82 -2.82 -30.69
C HIS A 144 19.95 -2.42 -29.50
N PHE A 145 19.42 -1.22 -29.49
CA PHE A 145 18.35 -0.84 -28.56
C PHE A 145 17.01 -1.24 -29.16
N TYR A 146 16.35 -2.27 -28.65
CA TYR A 146 15.14 -2.79 -29.27
C TYR A 146 13.90 -1.96 -28.93
N ALA A 147 13.23 -1.40 -29.94
CA ALA A 147 11.94 -0.72 -29.73
C ALA A 147 10.87 -1.72 -29.21
N SER A 148 10.92 -2.98 -29.66
CA SER A 148 9.99 -4.04 -29.26
C SER A 148 10.09 -4.40 -27.76
N SER A 149 11.29 -4.49 -27.19
CA SER A 149 11.51 -4.70 -25.75
C SER A 149 11.15 -3.44 -24.96
N ASN A 150 11.54 -2.26 -25.46
CA ASN A 150 11.28 -0.98 -24.80
C ASN A 150 9.78 -0.67 -24.69
N ALA A 151 8.98 -1.14 -25.64
CA ALA A 151 7.52 -1.07 -25.59
C ALA A 151 6.95 -1.77 -24.36
N VAL A 152 7.43 -2.99 -24.05
CA VAL A 152 7.00 -3.73 -22.85
C VAL A 152 7.49 -3.04 -21.58
N LEU A 153 8.78 -2.65 -21.54
CA LEU A 153 9.36 -1.98 -20.38
C LEU A 153 8.70 -0.62 -20.09
N GLY A 154 8.29 0.10 -21.12
CA GLY A 154 7.56 1.36 -21.00
C GLY A 154 6.15 1.16 -20.44
N MET A 155 5.49 0.08 -20.84
CA MET A 155 4.19 -0.28 -20.28
C MET A 155 4.28 -0.72 -18.82
N ILE A 156 5.30 -1.49 -18.44
CA ILE A 156 5.62 -1.79 -17.03
C ILE A 156 5.78 -0.50 -16.23
N PHE A 157 6.58 0.44 -16.74
CA PHE A 157 6.76 1.76 -16.13
C PHE A 157 5.42 2.49 -15.94
N MET A 158 4.55 2.52 -16.96
CA MET A 158 3.24 3.16 -16.88
C MET A 158 2.32 2.48 -15.85
N THR A 159 2.30 1.15 -15.78
CA THR A 159 1.53 0.42 -14.78
C THR A 159 1.92 0.85 -13.36
N PHE A 160 3.21 0.90 -13.06
CA PHE A 160 3.68 1.27 -11.73
C PHE A 160 3.58 2.77 -11.45
N PHE A 161 3.59 3.62 -12.48
CA PHE A 161 3.26 5.04 -12.34
C PHE A 161 1.81 5.24 -11.90
N PHE A 162 0.85 4.56 -12.55
CA PHE A 162 -0.56 4.63 -12.13
C PHE A 162 -0.80 3.97 -10.78
N LEU A 163 -0.08 2.90 -10.44
CA LEU A 163 -0.11 2.30 -9.10
C LEU A 163 0.33 3.31 -8.04
N LEU A 164 1.42 4.03 -8.28
CA LEU A 164 1.90 5.09 -7.39
C LEU A 164 0.83 6.16 -7.19
N LEU A 165 0.23 6.67 -8.27
CA LEU A 165 -0.83 7.67 -8.17
C LEU A 165 -2.02 7.16 -7.37
N THR A 166 -2.43 5.91 -7.60
CA THR A 166 -3.54 5.27 -6.89
C THR A 166 -3.25 5.19 -5.39
N VAL A 167 -2.08 4.69 -5.00
CA VAL A 167 -1.69 4.55 -3.58
C VAL A 167 -1.58 5.92 -2.89
N ASN A 168 -1.10 6.95 -3.60
CA ASN A 168 -1.03 8.30 -3.02
C ASN A 168 -2.41 8.95 -2.87
N LEU A 169 -3.35 8.66 -3.78
CA LEU A 169 -4.71 9.20 -3.72
C LEU A 169 -5.54 8.55 -2.62
N THR A 170 -5.52 7.22 -2.54
CA THR A 170 -6.32 6.46 -1.55
C THR A 170 -5.76 6.59 -0.13
N GLY A 171 -4.52 7.07 -0.02
CA GLY A 171 -3.80 7.14 1.23
C GLY A 171 -3.40 5.76 1.75
N VAL A 172 -2.59 5.80 2.79
CA VAL A 172 -2.15 4.62 3.54
C VAL A 172 -3.06 4.49 4.76
N PRO A 173 -3.65 3.33 5.05
CA PRO A 173 -4.31 3.14 6.33
C PRO A 173 -3.28 3.39 7.44
N ALA A 174 -3.50 4.43 8.24
CA ALA A 174 -2.63 4.75 9.37
C ALA A 174 -2.56 3.55 10.33
N LYS A 175 -1.41 3.34 10.98
CA LYS A 175 -1.31 2.34 12.04
C LYS A 175 -2.45 2.64 13.05
N PRO A 176 -3.29 1.65 13.38
CA PRO A 176 -4.41 1.89 14.29
C PRO A 176 -3.86 2.35 15.64
N LEU A 177 -4.46 3.41 16.19
CA LEU A 177 -4.05 3.98 17.46
C LEU A 177 -4.29 2.94 18.57
N GLU A 178 -3.28 2.75 19.42
CA GLU A 178 -3.38 1.88 20.58
C GLU A 178 -3.55 2.71 21.84
N VAL A 179 -4.64 2.46 22.56
CA VAL A 179 -4.95 3.07 23.84
C VAL A 179 -4.98 1.98 24.90
N THR A 180 -4.19 2.12 25.95
CA THR A 180 -4.24 1.24 27.11
C THR A 180 -5.05 1.93 28.21
N VAL A 181 -6.08 1.27 28.72
CA VAL A 181 -6.99 1.76 29.76
C VAL A 181 -7.03 0.76 30.90
N ALA A 182 -6.59 1.14 32.09
CA ALA A 182 -6.56 0.26 33.27
C ALA A 182 -5.93 -1.13 32.98
N LYS A 183 -4.82 -1.13 32.22
CA LYS A 183 -4.08 -2.31 31.71
C LYS A 183 -4.74 -3.10 30.57
N SER A 184 -5.97 -2.76 30.17
CA SER A 184 -6.62 -3.36 29.00
C SER A 184 -6.22 -2.61 27.72
N ARG A 185 -5.85 -3.36 26.69
CA ARG A 185 -5.40 -2.80 25.40
C ARG A 185 -6.57 -2.63 24.45
N ILE A 186 -6.79 -1.39 24.00
CA ILE A 186 -7.80 -1.00 23.02
C ILE A 186 -7.10 -0.55 21.74
N VAL A 187 -7.18 -1.37 20.70
CA VAL A 187 -6.76 -1.03 19.34
C VAL A 187 -7.96 -0.47 18.60
N ILE A 188 -7.93 0.83 18.33
CA ILE A 188 -9.03 1.53 17.66
C ILE A 188 -9.28 0.91 16.28
N GLY A 189 -10.53 0.55 16.01
CA GLY A 189 -11.00 -0.13 14.80
C GLY A 189 -10.91 -1.66 14.83
N SER A 190 -10.26 -2.26 15.84
CA SER A 190 -10.03 -3.71 15.89
C SER A 190 -10.52 -4.39 17.16
N THR A 191 -10.31 -3.78 18.34
CA THR A 191 -10.71 -4.37 19.63
C THR A 191 -12.22 -4.55 19.69
N LYS A 192 -12.66 -5.78 19.97
CA LYS A 192 -14.08 -6.10 20.15
C LYS A 192 -14.56 -5.65 21.51
N ALA A 193 -15.81 -5.21 21.62
CA ALA A 193 -16.38 -4.87 22.92
C ALA A 193 -16.45 -6.09 23.85
N SER A 194 -16.56 -7.31 23.31
CA SER A 194 -16.49 -8.56 24.09
C SER A 194 -15.17 -8.76 24.84
N GLU A 195 -14.05 -8.24 24.34
CA GLU A 195 -12.77 -8.29 25.04
C GLU A 195 -12.82 -7.40 26.28
N LEU A 196 -13.37 -6.19 26.16
CA LEU A 196 -13.52 -5.26 27.29
C LEU A 196 -14.55 -5.76 28.32
N LEU A 197 -15.64 -6.39 27.87
CA LEU A 197 -16.58 -7.05 28.78
C LEU A 197 -15.90 -8.16 29.60
N LYS A 198 -15.00 -8.96 28.99
CA LYS A 198 -14.23 -9.99 29.69
C LYS A 198 -13.24 -9.40 30.69
N ASP A 199 -12.68 -8.24 30.37
CA ASP A 199 -11.78 -7.51 31.26
C ASP A 199 -12.51 -6.81 32.43
N GLY A 200 -13.83 -6.96 32.52
CA GLY A 200 -14.66 -6.44 33.61
C GLY A 200 -15.22 -5.04 33.37
N PHE A 201 -15.08 -4.49 32.17
CA PHE A 201 -15.72 -3.24 31.81
C PHE A 201 -17.22 -3.41 31.53
N GLN A 202 -17.95 -2.34 31.76
CA GLN A 202 -19.37 -2.19 31.49
C GLN A 202 -19.56 -1.01 30.54
N PHE A 203 -20.50 -1.15 29.62
CA PHE A 203 -20.86 -0.09 28.68
C PHE A 203 -22.15 0.56 29.16
N THR A 204 -22.08 1.84 29.52
CA THR A 204 -23.25 2.60 29.95
C THR A 204 -23.54 3.73 28.99
N LYS A 205 -24.82 4.02 28.78
CA LYS A 205 -25.27 5.13 27.95
C LYS A 205 -26.07 6.09 28.81
N LYS A 206 -25.55 7.29 29.00
CA LYS A 206 -26.28 8.38 29.65
C LYS A 206 -27.26 9.01 28.65
N THR A 207 -28.55 8.92 28.97
CA THR A 207 -29.62 9.68 28.32
C THR A 207 -30.14 10.71 29.33
N ARG A 208 -30.86 11.76 28.87
CA ARG A 208 -31.29 12.91 29.70
C ARG A 208 -31.86 12.55 31.07
N ASP A 209 -32.52 11.38 31.20
CA ASP A 209 -33.19 10.99 32.44
C ASP A 209 -32.69 9.68 33.08
N LYS A 210 -31.84 8.89 32.38
CA LYS A 210 -31.40 7.56 32.85
C LYS A 210 -30.04 7.14 32.31
N GLU A 211 -29.26 6.48 33.18
CA GLU A 211 -28.08 5.70 32.78
C GLU A 211 -28.53 4.28 32.42
N ILE A 212 -28.28 3.88 31.18
CA ILE A 212 -28.67 2.57 30.66
C ILE A 212 -27.41 1.72 30.50
N LYS A 213 -27.29 0.65 31.29
CA LYS A 213 -26.25 -0.35 31.10
C LYS A 213 -26.61 -1.28 29.93
N LYS A 214 -25.67 -1.48 29.01
CA LYS A 214 -25.82 -2.39 27.87
C LYS A 214 -25.07 -3.70 28.15
N GLU A 215 -25.80 -4.80 28.07
CA GLU A 215 -25.28 -6.16 28.20
C GLU A 215 -24.74 -6.68 26.85
N ALA A 216 -23.97 -7.78 26.88
CA ALA A 216 -23.28 -8.36 25.72
C ALA A 216 -24.16 -8.59 24.48
N ASP A 217 -25.41 -9.00 24.66
CA ASP A 217 -26.37 -9.28 23.58
C ASP A 217 -27.24 -8.06 23.22
N SER A 218 -26.99 -6.89 23.82
CA SER A 218 -27.72 -5.67 23.50
C SER A 218 -27.43 -5.22 22.07
N GLU A 219 -28.46 -4.79 21.36
CA GLU A 219 -28.33 -4.28 20.00
C GLU A 219 -27.67 -2.89 20.00
N ILE A 220 -26.69 -2.73 19.11
CA ILE A 220 -26.00 -1.49 18.80
C ILE A 220 -26.37 -1.12 17.37
N ARG A 221 -26.77 0.14 17.16
CA ARG A 221 -27.15 0.65 15.85
C ARG A 221 -26.25 1.80 15.43
N ASN A 222 -25.57 1.63 14.31
CA ASN A 222 -24.86 2.72 13.66
C ASN A 222 -25.83 3.52 12.78
N LYS A 223 -26.11 4.76 13.17
CA LYS A 223 -27.00 5.64 12.40
C LYS A 223 -26.33 6.23 11.15
N ARG A 224 -24.99 6.17 11.04
CA ARG A 224 -24.19 6.79 9.95
C ARG A 224 -24.51 8.27 9.72
N ASN A 225 -24.91 8.98 10.78
CA ASN A 225 -25.28 10.39 10.71
C ASN A 225 -24.08 11.33 10.82
N ASP A 226 -22.91 10.80 11.15
CA ASP A 226 -21.69 11.57 11.41
C ASP A 226 -20.50 10.95 10.66
N HIS A 227 -19.66 11.81 10.06
CA HIS A 227 -18.48 11.41 9.29
C HIS A 227 -17.25 11.13 10.18
N PHE A 228 -17.29 11.53 11.45
CA PHE A 228 -16.22 11.39 12.44
C PHE A 228 -16.57 10.36 13.51
N TYR A 229 -17.84 10.28 13.92
CA TYR A 229 -18.31 9.33 14.93
C TYR A 229 -19.11 8.20 14.30
N TYR A 230 -18.41 7.09 14.04
CA TYR A 230 -19.04 5.85 13.61
C TYR A 230 -19.53 5.12 14.85
N GLY A 231 -20.82 4.80 14.94
CA GLY A 231 -21.38 3.97 16.01
C GLY A 231 -22.16 4.70 17.12
N GLU A 232 -22.42 3.97 18.21
CA GLU A 232 -23.11 4.48 19.40
C GLU A 232 -22.09 4.85 20.48
N LEU A 233 -22.12 6.11 20.95
CA LEU A 233 -21.26 6.57 22.05
C LEU A 233 -21.73 6.00 23.39
N MET A 234 -20.78 5.44 24.15
CA MET A 234 -21.00 4.79 25.43
C MET A 234 -19.86 5.11 26.39
N GLU A 235 -20.17 5.26 27.67
CA GLU A 235 -19.20 5.40 28.74
C GLU A 235 -18.69 4.01 29.14
N LEU A 236 -17.37 3.91 29.30
CA LEU A 236 -16.68 2.69 29.70
C LEU A 236 -16.46 2.75 31.22
N VAL A 237 -17.15 1.89 31.97
CA VAL A 237 -17.15 1.90 33.44
C VAL A 237 -16.57 0.60 33.97
N ARG A 238 -15.71 0.68 34.99
CA ARG A 238 -15.19 -0.49 35.71
C ARG A 238 -15.03 -0.14 37.18
N ASP A 239 -15.44 -1.05 38.07
CA ASP A 239 -15.38 -0.86 39.52
C ASP A 239 -16.03 0.46 39.99
N GLY A 240 -17.13 0.86 39.34
CA GLY A 240 -17.86 2.11 39.62
C GLY A 240 -17.16 3.39 39.14
N LYS A 241 -16.02 3.29 38.45
CA LYS A 241 -15.25 4.41 37.93
C LYS A 241 -15.39 4.51 36.42
N SER A 242 -15.54 5.73 35.92
CA SER A 242 -15.56 6.03 34.49
C SER A 242 -14.14 6.12 33.94
N TYR A 243 -13.87 5.36 32.89
CA TYR A 243 -12.60 5.31 32.19
C TYR A 243 -12.64 6.02 30.83
N GLY A 244 -13.68 6.81 30.56
CA GLY A 244 -13.86 7.57 29.34
C GLY A 244 -15.05 7.10 28.51
N THR A 245 -15.22 7.73 27.35
CA THR A 245 -16.27 7.42 26.37
C THR A 245 -15.65 6.71 25.17
N VAL A 246 -16.36 5.72 24.64
CA VAL A 246 -15.99 4.99 23.43
C VAL A 246 -17.13 5.04 22.43
N SER A 247 -16.79 5.01 21.14
CA SER A 247 -17.81 4.71 20.12
C SER A 247 -17.77 3.24 19.77
N VAL A 248 -18.93 2.60 19.85
CA VAL A 248 -19.11 1.17 19.59
C VAL A 248 -19.81 0.99 18.26
N THR A 249 -19.17 0.28 17.32
CA THR A 249 -19.62 0.20 15.94
C THR A 249 -19.74 -1.25 15.44
N PRO A 250 -20.88 -1.63 14.87
CA PRO A 250 -21.01 -2.80 14.01
C PRO A 250 -19.98 -2.78 12.86
N LYS A 251 -19.25 -3.89 12.62
CA LYS A 251 -18.20 -3.92 11.60
C LYS A 251 -18.69 -3.75 10.16
N SER A 252 -19.80 -4.42 9.83
CA SER A 252 -20.22 -4.61 8.43
C SER A 252 -21.69 -4.30 8.19
N LYS A 253 -22.50 -4.33 9.25
CA LYS A 253 -23.95 -4.12 9.21
C LYS A 253 -24.31 -2.79 9.86
N ASP A 254 -25.55 -2.35 9.72
CA ASP A 254 -26.02 -1.15 10.42
C ASP A 254 -26.40 -1.44 11.87
N THR A 255 -26.69 -2.70 12.20
CA THR A 255 -26.93 -3.17 13.56
C THR A 255 -26.16 -4.45 13.84
N ASP A 256 -25.69 -4.59 15.08
CA ASP A 256 -25.08 -5.83 15.59
C ASP A 256 -25.18 -5.88 17.12
N LYS A 257 -24.87 -7.03 17.70
CA LYS A 257 -24.79 -7.19 19.16
C LYS A 257 -23.56 -6.48 19.70
N LEU A 258 -23.65 -5.94 20.92
CA LEU A 258 -22.54 -5.24 21.59
C LEU A 258 -21.26 -6.07 21.53
N LYS A 259 -21.32 -7.34 21.93
CA LYS A 259 -20.16 -8.27 21.96
C LYS A 259 -19.44 -8.43 20.61
N ASP A 260 -20.15 -8.23 19.51
CA ASP A 260 -19.68 -8.41 18.13
C ASP A 260 -19.23 -7.08 17.49
N CYS A 261 -19.52 -5.94 18.15
CA CYS A 261 -19.07 -4.62 17.73
C CYS A 261 -17.60 -4.36 18.07
N VAL A 262 -17.01 -3.39 17.37
CA VAL A 262 -15.64 -2.89 17.62
C VAL A 262 -15.64 -1.48 18.17
N ILE A 263 -14.58 -1.15 18.91
CA ILE A 263 -14.33 0.21 19.39
C ILE A 263 -13.68 1.03 18.26
N THR A 264 -14.32 2.12 17.83
CA THR A 264 -13.85 2.98 16.72
C THR A 264 -13.39 4.36 17.17
N TYR A 265 -13.65 4.71 18.43
CA TYR A 265 -13.29 5.98 19.02
C TYR A 265 -13.10 5.81 20.52
N TYR A 266 -12.19 6.59 21.10
CA TYR A 266 -11.98 6.69 22.54
C TYR A 266 -11.73 8.17 22.90
N SER A 267 -12.33 8.62 24.00
CA SER A 267 -12.04 9.91 24.62
C SER A 267 -12.17 9.85 26.13
N ILE A 268 -11.46 10.75 26.80
CA ILE A 268 -11.57 10.93 28.24
C ILE A 268 -11.45 12.42 28.56
N HIS A 269 -12.29 12.90 29.48
CA HIS A 269 -12.21 14.30 29.93
C HIS A 269 -10.94 14.51 30.76
N ALA A 270 -10.30 15.68 30.58
CA ALA A 270 -9.07 16.04 31.30
C ALA A 270 -9.25 16.05 32.82
N GLU A 271 -10.46 16.39 33.29
CA GLU A 271 -10.83 16.42 34.71
C GLU A 271 -11.11 15.04 35.30
N ASN A 272 -11.16 13.98 34.48
CA ASN A 272 -11.41 12.62 34.97
C ASN A 272 -10.16 12.10 35.71
N ASN A 273 -10.33 11.76 36.99
CA ASN A 273 -9.28 11.21 37.85
C ASN A 273 -8.59 9.96 37.26
N GLN A 274 -9.29 9.18 36.42
CA GLN A 274 -8.76 7.97 35.79
C GLN A 274 -7.85 8.24 34.59
N ILE A 275 -7.67 9.50 34.17
CA ILE A 275 -6.78 9.85 33.04
C ILE A 275 -5.33 9.39 33.25
N LYS A 276 -4.90 9.24 34.52
CA LYS A 276 -3.57 8.73 34.89
C LYS A 276 -3.39 7.25 34.56
N GLU A 277 -4.47 6.49 34.43
CA GLU A 277 -4.48 5.07 34.08
C GLU A 277 -4.60 4.84 32.56
N VAL A 278 -4.54 5.91 31.76
CA VAL A 278 -4.68 5.86 30.31
C VAL A 278 -3.35 6.17 29.65
N GLN A 279 -2.97 5.33 28.69
CA GLN A 279 -1.77 5.50 27.86
C GLN A 279 -2.14 5.46 26.38
N ILE A 280 -1.48 6.29 25.58
CA ILE A 280 -1.54 6.25 24.12
C ILE A 280 -0.16 5.83 23.61
N GLU A 281 -0.09 4.76 22.80
CA GLU A 281 1.17 4.21 22.29
C GLU A 281 2.22 3.98 23.41
N ASN A 282 1.80 3.44 24.56
CA ASN A 282 2.63 3.20 25.76
C ASN A 282 3.18 4.46 26.46
N LYS A 283 2.70 5.66 26.09
CA LYS A 283 2.97 6.91 26.83
C LYS A 283 1.76 7.30 27.65
N ALA A 284 1.94 7.62 28.93
CA ALA A 284 0.85 8.10 29.77
C ALA A 284 0.30 9.42 29.24
N ILE A 285 -1.02 9.52 29.07
CA ILE A 285 -1.66 10.75 28.56
C ILE A 285 -1.33 11.94 29.47
N SER A 286 -1.27 11.72 30.78
CA SER A 286 -0.93 12.74 31.77
C SER A 286 0.48 13.33 31.61
N THR A 287 1.35 12.67 30.84
CA THR A 287 2.72 13.15 30.58
C THR A 287 2.89 13.81 29.22
N LEU A 288 1.85 13.79 28.38
CA LEU A 288 1.90 14.40 27.04
C LEU A 288 1.82 15.92 27.15
N THR A 289 2.68 16.60 26.40
CA THR A 289 2.75 18.06 26.28
C THR A 289 2.25 18.51 24.90
N TYR A 290 2.01 19.81 24.73
CA TYR A 290 1.64 20.37 23.43
C TYR A 290 2.64 20.03 22.32
N ASP A 291 3.93 19.99 22.66
CA ASP A 291 5.00 19.67 21.70
C ASP A 291 4.96 18.22 21.21
N ASP A 292 4.43 17.28 22.02
CA ASP A 292 4.21 15.90 21.60
C ASP A 292 3.17 15.79 20.47
N PHE A 293 2.26 16.76 20.34
CA PHE A 293 1.26 16.82 19.28
C PHE A 293 1.72 17.61 18.06
N LYS A 294 2.73 18.47 18.20
CA LYS A 294 3.25 19.33 17.12
C LYS A 294 4.20 18.59 16.16
N ASN A 295 4.82 17.49 16.61
CA ASN A 295 5.92 16.81 15.91
C ASN A 295 5.56 15.51 15.17
N LYS A 296 4.29 15.30 14.79
CA LYS A 296 3.90 14.21 13.87
C LYS A 296 3.36 14.80 12.56
N ASN A 297 4.28 15.23 11.69
CA ASN A 297 4.09 15.28 10.24
C ASN A 297 5.07 14.32 9.58
#